data_AF-A0AAX6HA05-F1
#
_entry.id   AF-A0AAX6HA05-F1
#
_cell.length_a   1.000
_cell.length_b   1.000
_cell.length_c   1.000
_cell.angle_alpha   90.00
_cell.angle_beta   90.00
_cell.angle_gamma   90.00
#
_symmetry.space_group_name_H-M   'P 1'
#
loop_
_entity.id
_entity.type
_entity.pdbx_description
1 polymer ?
#
loop_
_entity_poly.entity_id
_entity_poly.type
_entity_poly.pdbx_seq_one_letter_code
_entity_poly.pdbx_strand_id
1 'polypeptide(L)'
;MGDYIPTCSEKLHDLVIQQEEVDPESQLTHDEMLLQVLGQKFGYFRGKGAGIRPPTKRTRYLDNMHEEVQKAIESARESMIESVKADVMKNLQEEMRANVSDELRAEIRKSVEDDIRNDLTMQIQGQFNAMFQARMAAFFGSSSQSADISVPSNTRATNSGH
;
A
#
# COMPACT_ATOMS: atom_id res chain seq x y z
N MET A 1 62.91 -28.87 -22.00
CA MET A 1 63.13 -27.47 -21.58
C MET A 1 62.81 -27.42 -20.11
N GLY A 2 63.75 -26.98 -19.26
CA GLY A 2 63.50 -26.86 -17.82
C GLY A 2 62.79 -25.53 -17.55
N ASP A 3 61.65 -25.57 -16.87
CA ASP A 3 60.89 -24.37 -16.55
C ASP A 3 61.67 -23.54 -15.52
N TYR A 4 62.04 -22.32 -15.91
CA TYR A 4 62.74 -21.38 -15.05
C TYR A 4 61.77 -20.86 -13.98
N ILE A 5 62.11 -21.06 -12.70
CA ILE A 5 61.34 -20.52 -11.57
C ILE A 5 62.09 -19.30 -11.02
N PRO A 6 61.58 -18.08 -11.23
CA PRO A 6 62.25 -16.87 -10.76
C PRO A 6 62.29 -16.80 -9.23
N THR A 7 63.39 -16.29 -8.70
CA THR A 7 63.59 -16.12 -7.26
C THR A 7 62.71 -14.98 -6.70
N CYS A 8 62.46 -14.95 -5.39
CA CYS A 8 61.67 -13.87 -4.78
C CYS A 8 62.31 -12.48 -4.97
N SER A 9 63.65 -12.42 -5.07
CA SER A 9 64.36 -11.17 -5.34
C SER A 9 64.10 -10.65 -6.75
N GLU A 10 64.10 -11.55 -7.74
CA GLU A 10 63.77 -11.21 -9.13
C GLU A 10 62.32 -10.74 -9.25
N LYS A 11 61.38 -11.45 -8.62
CA LYS A 11 59.96 -11.05 -8.61
C LYS A 11 59.73 -9.68 -7.97
N LEU A 12 60.45 -9.33 -6.90
CA LEU A 12 60.37 -8.00 -6.30
C LEU A 12 60.93 -6.94 -7.24
N HIS A 13 62.08 -7.21 -7.84
CA HIS A 13 62.73 -6.27 -8.74
C HIS A 13 61.83 -5.97 -9.96
N ASP A 14 61.21 -6.99 -10.53
CA ASP A 14 60.29 -6.84 -11.66
C ASP A 14 59.03 -6.04 -11.28
N LEU A 15 58.48 -6.25 -10.08
CA LEU A 15 57.32 -5.49 -9.59
C LEU A 15 57.66 -4.01 -9.32
N VAL A 16 58.85 -3.73 -8.79
CA VAL A 16 59.29 -2.35 -8.54
C VAL A 16 59.46 -1.59 -9.87
N ILE A 17 60.05 -2.25 -10.89
CA ILE A 17 60.15 -1.68 -12.24
C ILE A 17 58.76 -1.43 -12.83
N GLN A 18 57.83 -2.37 -12.68
CA GLN A 18 56.47 -2.24 -13.21
C GLN A 18 55.68 -1.10 -12.54
N GLN A 19 55.94 -0.78 -11.28
CA GLN A 19 55.28 0.34 -10.59
C GLN A 19 55.79 1.71 -10.99
N GLU A 20 57.02 1.81 -11.48
CA GLU A 20 57.63 3.08 -11.89
C GLU A 20 56.95 3.67 -13.14
N GLU A 21 56.25 2.83 -13.90
CA GLU A 21 55.45 3.21 -15.09
C GLU A 21 53.95 3.39 -14.79
N VAL A 22 53.49 3.17 -13.56
CA VAL A 22 52.06 3.21 -13.16
C VAL A 22 51.72 4.55 -12.51
N ASP A 23 50.51 5.06 -12.80
CA ASP A 23 49.95 6.27 -12.23
C ASP A 23 50.06 6.28 -10.68
N PRO A 24 50.43 7.43 -10.06
CA PRO A 24 50.74 7.50 -8.63
C PRO A 24 49.55 7.18 -7.70
N GLU A 25 48.31 7.22 -8.21
CA GLU A 25 47.11 6.84 -7.45
C GLU A 25 46.86 5.32 -7.42
N SER A 26 47.54 4.54 -8.26
CA SER A 26 47.38 3.08 -8.37
C SER A 26 48.64 2.30 -8.03
N GLN A 27 49.67 2.97 -7.48
CA GLN A 27 50.89 2.31 -7.01
C GLN A 27 50.55 1.42 -5.82
N LEU A 28 50.89 0.12 -5.90
CA LEU A 28 50.69 -0.74 -4.75
C LEU A 28 51.62 -0.29 -3.62
N THR A 29 51.08 -0.27 -2.41
CA THR A 29 51.85 -0.01 -1.21
C THR A 29 52.95 -1.06 -1.05
N HIS A 30 54.02 -0.70 -0.34
CA HIS A 30 55.12 -1.61 -0.07
C HIS A 30 54.66 -2.96 0.53
N ASP A 31 53.62 -2.93 1.37
CA ASP A 31 53.07 -4.14 1.99
C ASP A 31 52.30 -5.02 0.99
N GLU A 32 51.62 -4.43 0.03
CA GLU A 32 50.95 -5.13 -1.06
C GLU A 32 51.96 -5.76 -2.04
N MET A 33 53.05 -5.05 -2.35
CA MET A 33 54.17 -5.62 -3.13
C MET A 33 54.78 -6.83 -2.42
N LEU A 34 55.01 -6.74 -1.11
CA LEU A 34 55.52 -7.85 -0.31
C LEU A 34 54.55 -9.03 -0.27
N LEU A 35 53.24 -8.79 -0.21
CA LEU A 35 52.21 -9.83 -0.26
C LEU A 35 52.18 -10.54 -1.62
N GLN A 36 52.41 -9.82 -2.72
CA GLN A 36 52.41 -10.38 -4.07
C GLN A 36 53.62 -11.30 -4.31
N VAL A 37 54.78 -10.98 -3.72
CA VAL A 37 56.01 -11.78 -3.86
C VAL A 37 56.09 -12.92 -2.86
N LEU A 38 55.85 -12.64 -1.58
CA LEU A 38 56.02 -13.62 -0.51
C LEU A 38 54.76 -14.46 -0.27
N GLY A 39 53.64 -14.11 -0.93
CA GLY A 39 52.32 -14.68 -0.69
C GLY A 39 51.67 -14.13 0.57
N GLN A 40 50.40 -14.48 0.77
CA GLN A 40 49.66 -14.19 2.00
C GLN A 40 50.40 -14.85 3.19
N LYS A 41 51.11 -14.05 3.98
CA LYS A 41 51.93 -14.55 5.11
C LYS A 41 51.03 -15.13 6.21
N PHE A 42 50.73 -16.43 6.12
CA PHE A 42 50.24 -17.23 7.23
C PHE A 42 51.40 -18.03 7.81
N GLY A 43 52.16 -17.44 8.76
CA GLY A 43 53.28 -18.14 9.35
C GLY A 43 53.96 -17.39 10.48
N TYR A 44 54.03 -18.05 11.64
CA TYR A 44 54.73 -17.60 12.83
C TYR A 44 56.22 -17.37 12.58
N PHE A 45 56.66 -16.11 12.63
CA PHE A 45 58.08 -15.79 12.77
C PHE A 45 58.49 -15.99 14.24
N ARG A 46 59.36 -16.97 14.49
CA ARG A 46 60.02 -17.14 15.79
C ARG A 46 61.18 -16.15 15.88
N GLY A 47 60.84 -14.89 16.12
CA GLY A 47 61.76 -13.76 16.27
C GLY A 47 60.98 -12.56 16.78
N LYS A 48 61.63 -11.56 17.37
CA LYS A 48 61.02 -10.36 17.97
C LYS A 48 60.36 -9.41 16.95
N GLY A 49 59.62 -9.94 15.97
CA GLY A 49 58.76 -9.19 15.06
C GLY A 49 57.31 -9.35 15.49
N ALA A 50 56.50 -8.31 15.30
CA ALA A 50 55.07 -8.28 15.59
C ALA A 50 54.27 -9.18 14.63
N GLY A 51 54.54 -10.48 14.64
CA GLY A 51 53.66 -11.47 14.02
C GLY A 51 52.33 -11.45 14.76
N ILE A 52 51.23 -11.52 14.02
CA ILE A 52 49.88 -11.62 14.57
C ILE A 52 49.87 -12.81 15.52
N ARG A 53 49.79 -12.55 16.82
CA ARG A 53 49.67 -13.62 17.82
C ARG A 53 48.30 -14.26 17.58
N PRO A 54 48.21 -15.57 17.33
CA PRO A 54 46.92 -16.19 17.18
C PRO A 54 46.12 -16.03 18.47
N PRO A 55 44.78 -15.98 18.33
CA PRO A 55 43.90 -15.74 19.45
C PRO A 55 44.14 -16.78 20.53
N THR A 56 44.24 -16.30 21.77
CA THR A 56 44.39 -17.17 22.93
C THR A 56 43.16 -18.06 23.07
N LYS A 57 43.27 -19.21 23.75
CA LYS A 57 42.12 -20.11 24.02
C LYS A 57 40.95 -19.35 24.65
N ARG A 58 41.25 -18.38 25.52
CA ARG A 58 40.26 -17.50 26.14
C ARG A 58 39.56 -16.59 25.12
N THR A 59 40.31 -16.02 24.18
CA THR A 59 39.76 -15.18 23.09
C THR A 59 38.78 -15.99 22.24
N ARG A 60 39.16 -17.20 21.81
CA ARG A 60 38.26 -18.07 21.02
C ARG A 60 36.97 -18.44 21.76
N TYR A 61 37.04 -18.69 23.07
CA TYR A 61 35.86 -18.99 23.87
C TYR A 61 34.91 -17.78 23.94
N LEU A 62 35.45 -16.58 24.11
CA LEU A 62 34.65 -15.34 24.11
C LEU A 62 34.03 -15.06 22.73
N ASP A 63 34.79 -15.27 21.66
CA ASP A 63 34.30 -15.10 20.28
C ASP A 63 33.15 -16.07 19.99
N ASN A 64 33.30 -17.35 20.36
CA ASN A 64 32.24 -18.35 20.20
C ASN A 64 30.97 -17.99 21.00
N MET A 65 31.12 -17.52 22.25
CA MET A 65 29.98 -17.07 23.04
C MET A 65 29.30 -15.84 22.43
N HIS A 66 30.08 -14.90 21.88
CA HIS A 66 29.54 -13.75 21.17
C HIS A 66 28.75 -14.17 19.93
N GLU A 67 29.26 -15.12 19.16
CA GLU A 67 28.59 -15.64 17.96
C GLU A 67 27.29 -16.37 18.32
N GLU A 68 27.29 -17.18 19.38
CA GLU A 68 26.07 -17.85 19.87
C GLU A 68 25.02 -16.85 20.34
N VAL A 69 25.42 -15.84 21.11
CA VAL A 69 24.50 -14.78 21.58
C VAL A 69 23.95 -13.99 20.39
N GLN A 70 24.80 -13.66 19.42
CA GLN A 70 24.38 -12.91 18.24
C GLN A 70 23.37 -13.70 17.40
N LYS A 71 23.62 -15.00 17.20
CA LYS A 71 22.69 -15.89 16.50
C LYS A 71 21.37 -16.05 17.25
N ALA A 72 21.41 -16.10 18.60
CA ALA A 72 20.20 -16.14 19.41
C ALA A 72 19.38 -14.84 19.30
N ILE A 73 20.05 -13.68 19.27
CA ILE A 73 19.40 -12.38 19.07
C ILE A 73 18.77 -12.29 17.69
N GLU A 74 19.48 -12.70 16.64
CA GLU A 74 18.97 -12.71 15.27
C GLU A 74 17.74 -13.61 15.13
N SER A 75 17.81 -14.83 15.67
CA SER A 75 16.68 -15.77 15.68
C SER A 75 15.47 -15.22 16.45
N ALA A 76 15.69 -14.61 17.63
CA ALA A 76 14.61 -13.99 18.40
C ALA A 76 13.98 -12.81 17.64
N ARG A 77 14.79 -12.00 16.96
CA ARG A 77 14.32 -10.89 16.14
C ARG A 77 13.47 -11.37 14.96
N GLU A 78 13.92 -12.39 14.24
CA GLU A 78 13.17 -12.98 13.13
C GLU A 78 11.83 -13.54 13.61
N SER A 79 11.84 -14.31 14.70
CA SER A 79 10.62 -14.85 15.29
C SER A 79 9.64 -13.76 15.73
N MET A 80 10.14 -12.66 16.32
CA MET A 80 9.30 -11.53 16.72
C MET A 80 8.71 -10.82 15.51
N ILE A 81 9.49 -10.59 14.45
CA ILE A 81 9.01 -9.97 13.21
C ILE A 81 7.89 -10.81 12.60
N GLU A 82 8.07 -12.12 12.50
CA GLU A 82 7.06 -13.00 11.90
C GLU A 82 5.78 -13.04 12.75
N SER A 83 5.91 -13.10 14.07
CA SER A 83 4.77 -13.03 14.98
C SER A 83 4.00 -11.72 14.84
N VAL A 84 4.70 -10.58 14.88
CA VAL A 84 4.07 -9.26 14.76
C VAL A 84 3.40 -9.12 13.39
N LYS A 85 4.06 -9.58 12.32
CA LYS A 85 3.49 -9.54 10.97
C LYS A 85 2.21 -10.37 10.87
N ALA A 86 2.21 -11.59 11.42
CA ALA A 86 1.04 -12.45 11.43
C ALA A 86 -0.13 -11.82 12.21
N ASP A 87 0.14 -11.27 13.40
CA ASP A 87 -0.86 -10.62 14.24
C ASP A 87 -1.43 -9.37 13.56
N VAL A 88 -0.57 -8.51 12.99
CA VAL A 88 -0.99 -7.30 12.28
C VAL A 88 -1.83 -7.66 11.06
N MET A 89 -1.42 -8.65 10.26
CA MET A 89 -2.19 -9.07 9.10
C MET A 89 -3.57 -9.62 9.48
N LYS A 90 -3.63 -10.45 10.53
CA LYS A 90 -4.90 -11.01 11.01
C LYS A 90 -5.83 -9.90 11.52
N ASN A 91 -5.32 -9.01 12.36
CA ASN A 91 -6.11 -7.92 12.94
C ASN A 91 -6.61 -6.96 11.86
N LEU A 92 -5.76 -6.56 10.90
CA LEU A 92 -6.16 -5.73 9.77
C LEU A 92 -7.24 -6.42 8.92
N GLN A 93 -7.09 -7.72 8.67
CA GLN A 93 -8.07 -8.46 7.88
C GLN A 93 -9.42 -8.56 8.60
N GLU A 94 -9.42 -8.79 9.91
CA GLU A 94 -10.64 -8.83 10.73
C GLU A 94 -11.30 -7.44 10.80
N GLU A 95 -10.55 -6.38 11.08
CA GLU A 95 -11.07 -5.01 11.13
C GLU A 95 -11.62 -4.56 9.77
N MET A 96 -10.88 -4.79 8.68
CA MET A 96 -11.36 -4.44 7.35
C MET A 96 -12.60 -5.23 7.00
N ARG A 97 -12.64 -6.54 7.29
CA ARG A 97 -13.79 -7.36 6.93
C ARG A 97 -15.02 -7.01 7.74
N ALA A 98 -14.90 -6.85 9.05
CA ALA A 98 -16.04 -6.55 9.91
C ALA A 98 -16.51 -5.11 9.68
N ASN A 99 -15.62 -4.12 9.84
CA ASN A 99 -16.05 -2.72 9.84
C ASN A 99 -16.43 -2.27 8.44
N VAL A 100 -15.56 -2.46 7.45
CA VAL A 100 -15.83 -1.95 6.10
C VAL A 100 -16.98 -2.70 5.44
N SER A 101 -17.06 -4.03 5.58
CA SER A 101 -18.14 -4.78 4.94
C SER A 101 -19.49 -4.54 5.59
N ASP A 102 -19.58 -4.55 6.92
CA ASP A 102 -20.87 -4.45 7.59
C ASP A 102 -21.38 -3.01 7.60
N GLU A 103 -20.49 -2.03 7.78
CA GLU A 103 -20.87 -0.61 7.77
C GLU A 103 -21.30 -0.14 6.38
N LEU A 104 -20.51 -0.43 5.33
CA LEU A 104 -20.93 -0.10 3.96
C LEU A 104 -22.21 -0.83 3.56
N ARG A 105 -22.37 -2.10 3.96
CA ARG A 105 -23.58 -2.85 3.65
C ARG A 105 -24.80 -2.28 4.37
N ALA A 106 -24.67 -1.88 5.63
CA ALA A 106 -25.75 -1.25 6.38
C ALA A 106 -26.12 0.12 5.79
N GLU A 107 -25.12 0.92 5.43
CA GLU A 107 -25.31 2.26 4.86
C GLU A 107 -25.96 2.20 3.47
N ILE A 108 -25.44 1.35 2.57
CA ILE A 108 -26.03 1.13 1.24
C ILE A 108 -27.45 0.61 1.39
N ARG A 109 -27.69 -0.36 2.27
CA ARG A 109 -29.03 -0.92 2.46
C ARG A 109 -30.02 0.15 2.91
N LYS A 110 -29.65 0.95 3.92
CA LYS A 110 -30.51 2.01 4.43
C LYS A 110 -30.79 3.06 3.37
N SER A 111 -29.75 3.52 2.68
CA SER A 111 -29.85 4.51 1.60
C SER A 111 -30.78 4.02 0.48
N VAL A 112 -30.57 2.81 -0.02
CA VAL A 112 -31.40 2.21 -1.08
C VAL A 112 -32.84 2.00 -0.62
N GLU A 113 -33.06 1.54 0.61
CA GLU A 113 -34.41 1.36 1.16
C GLU A 113 -35.16 2.70 1.27
N ASP A 114 -34.48 3.76 1.74
CA ASP A 114 -35.07 5.09 1.88
C ASP A 114 -35.36 5.73 0.51
N ASP A 115 -34.43 5.62 -0.44
CA ASP A 115 -34.63 6.14 -1.81
C ASP A 115 -35.80 5.45 -2.50
N ILE A 116 -35.86 4.12 -2.46
CA ILE A 116 -36.96 3.34 -3.06
C ILE A 116 -38.29 3.70 -2.38
N ARG A 117 -38.30 3.79 -1.04
CA ARG A 117 -39.52 4.13 -0.29
C ARG A 117 -40.02 5.52 -0.66
N ASN A 118 -39.13 6.50 -0.73
CA ASN A 118 -39.49 7.88 -1.06
C ASN A 118 -40.01 7.99 -2.49
N ASP A 119 -39.31 7.39 -3.46
CA ASP A 119 -39.69 7.44 -4.86
C ASP A 119 -41.04 6.77 -5.11
N LEU A 120 -41.26 5.57 -4.56
CA LEU A 120 -42.56 4.88 -4.63
C LEU A 120 -43.67 5.68 -3.95
N THR A 121 -43.40 6.29 -2.79
CA THR A 121 -44.40 7.10 -2.09
C THR A 121 -44.81 8.31 -2.92
N MET A 122 -43.85 9.03 -3.49
CA MET A 122 -44.11 10.18 -4.36
C MET A 122 -44.89 9.77 -5.62
N GLN A 123 -44.50 8.68 -6.27
CA GLN A 123 -45.20 8.20 -7.46
C GLN A 123 -46.64 7.80 -7.15
N ILE A 124 -46.87 7.02 -6.08
CA ILE A 124 -48.21 6.59 -5.68
C ILE A 124 -49.07 7.78 -5.29
N GLN A 125 -48.57 8.70 -4.47
CA GLN A 125 -49.33 9.89 -4.06
C GLN A 125 -49.62 10.80 -5.25
N GLY A 126 -48.65 11.01 -6.14
CA GLY A 126 -48.82 11.80 -7.34
C GLY A 126 -49.89 11.23 -8.27
N GLN A 127 -49.81 9.92 -8.56
CA GLN A 127 -50.79 9.23 -9.39
C GLN A 127 -52.18 9.22 -8.76
N PHE A 128 -52.28 8.92 -7.46
CA PHE A 128 -53.54 8.93 -6.73
C PHE A 128 -54.19 10.31 -6.75
N ASN A 129 -53.43 11.36 -6.45
CA ASN A 129 -53.93 12.74 -6.46
C ASN A 129 -54.38 13.16 -7.86
N ALA A 130 -53.61 12.84 -8.90
CA ALA A 130 -53.98 13.13 -10.27
C ALA A 130 -55.27 12.41 -10.69
N MET A 131 -55.39 11.11 -10.38
CA MET A 131 -56.60 10.32 -10.68
C MET A 131 -57.81 10.84 -9.89
N PHE A 132 -57.63 11.15 -8.61
CA PHE A 132 -58.67 11.69 -7.76
C PHE A 132 -59.17 13.04 -8.29
N GLN A 133 -58.25 13.96 -8.62
CA GLN A 133 -58.60 15.26 -9.20
C GLN A 133 -59.32 15.11 -10.54
N ALA A 134 -58.83 14.26 -11.44
CA ALA A 134 -59.46 14.02 -12.73
C ALA A 134 -60.89 13.48 -12.57
N ARG A 135 -61.10 12.55 -11.63
CA ARG A 135 -62.42 11.98 -11.35
C ARG A 135 -63.37 13.00 -10.72
N MET A 136 -62.87 13.80 -9.78
CA MET A 136 -63.65 14.88 -9.17
C MET A 136 -64.04 15.94 -10.20
N ALA A 137 -63.10 16.35 -11.07
CA ALA A 137 -63.36 17.30 -12.15
C ALA A 137 -64.39 16.75 -13.16
N ALA A 138 -64.33 15.47 -13.52
CA ALA A 138 -65.33 14.84 -14.37
C ALA A 138 -66.71 14.77 -13.68
N PHE A 139 -66.76 14.43 -12.40
CA PHE A 139 -68.01 14.31 -11.65
C PHE A 139 -68.70 15.67 -11.46
N PHE A 140 -67.97 16.70 -11.05
CA PHE A 140 -68.53 18.03 -10.78
C PHE A 140 -68.58 18.93 -12.03
N GLY A 141 -67.69 18.75 -13.01
CA GLY A 141 -67.68 19.53 -14.25
C GLY A 141 -68.81 19.17 -15.21
N SER A 142 -69.39 17.97 -15.10
CA SER A 142 -70.51 17.52 -15.93
C SER A 142 -71.86 18.16 -15.56
N SER A 143 -71.97 18.79 -14.38
CA SER A 143 -73.24 19.38 -13.91
C SER A 143 -73.47 20.82 -14.37
N SER A 144 -72.52 21.43 -15.07
CA SER A 144 -72.58 22.85 -15.44
C SER A 144 -73.08 23.13 -16.86
N GLN A 145 -73.37 22.11 -17.68
CA GLN A 145 -73.77 22.29 -19.10
C GLN A 145 -75.28 22.22 -19.38
N SER A 146 -76.15 22.05 -18.39
CA SER A 146 -77.61 21.85 -18.63
C SER A 146 -78.51 22.97 -18.10
N ALA A 147 -78.07 24.23 -18.12
CA ALA A 147 -78.89 25.37 -17.68
C ALA A 147 -79.05 26.47 -18.74
N ASP A 148 -79.29 26.10 -20.01
CA ASP A 148 -79.92 27.02 -20.98
C ASP A 148 -81.44 26.94 -20.81
N ILE A 149 -81.96 27.66 -19.81
CA ILE A 149 -83.39 27.94 -19.69
C ILE A 149 -83.71 29.09 -20.64
N SER A 150 -84.13 28.75 -21.86
CA SER A 150 -84.71 29.71 -22.80
C SER A 150 -86.04 30.22 -22.24
N VAL A 151 -86.06 31.48 -21.80
CA VAL A 151 -87.28 32.18 -21.35
C VAL A 151 -87.96 32.78 -22.59
N PRO A 152 -89.21 32.43 -22.92
CA PRO A 152 -89.91 33.07 -24.03
C PRO A 152 -90.39 34.47 -23.63
N SER A 153 -89.88 35.49 -24.30
CA SER A 153 -90.32 36.88 -24.17
C SER A 153 -91.74 37.04 -24.72
N ASN A 154 -92.72 37.06 -23.83
CA ASN A 154 -94.12 37.31 -24.17
C ASN A 154 -94.31 38.80 -24.48
N THR A 155 -94.67 39.10 -25.73
CA THR A 155 -95.03 40.43 -26.21
C THR A 155 -96.34 40.89 -25.56
N ARG A 156 -96.31 42.00 -24.81
CA ARG A 156 -97.52 42.73 -24.42
C ARG A 156 -97.39 44.20 -24.75
N ALA A 157 -98.04 44.58 -25.85
CA ALA A 157 -98.35 45.95 -26.20
C ALA A 157 -99.27 46.56 -25.12
N THR A 158 -98.97 47.78 -24.67
CA THR A 158 -99.99 48.73 -24.23
C THR A 158 -99.62 50.13 -24.70
N ASN A 159 -100.65 50.73 -25.28
CA ASN A 159 -100.78 52.03 -25.90
C ASN A 159 -101.07 53.13 -24.85
N SER A 160 -101.16 54.39 -25.32
CA SER A 160 -101.52 55.64 -24.62
C SER A 160 -100.34 56.33 -23.89
N GLY A 161 -100.02 57.60 -24.12
CA GLY A 161 -100.71 58.67 -24.83
C GLY A 161 -100.60 59.95 -24.01
N HIS A 162 -99.87 60.94 -24.51
CA HIS A 162 -100.10 62.39 -24.40
C HIS A 162 -99.06 63.13 -25.22
#